data_AF-A0A2M7CLA4-F1
#
_entry.id   AF-A0A2M7CLA4-F1
#
_cell.length_a   1.000
_cell.length_b   1.000
_cell.length_c   1.000
_cell.angle_alpha   90.00
_cell.angle_beta   90.00
_cell.angle_gamma   90.00
#
_symmetry.space_group_name_H-M   'P 1'
#
loop_
_entity.id
_entity.type
_entity.pdbx_description
1 polymer ?
#
loop_
_entity_poly.entity_id
_entity_poly.type
_entity_poly.pdbx_seq_one_letter_code
_entity_poly.pdbx_strand_id
1 'polypeptide(L)'
;MQSRSIPVGLPPELAVRPAKLGYYSAISLIPKEKHGKDIPMPRTIAFLRAINVGGHTVKMDALRRHFESLGFSNVETFIASGNVIFESSSENSKSLETRIENKLRDALGYEVAAFLRTDAELAEIANYQPFRQPDLEAAAAFNIAFLKAPLGDASVKKLSSLKT
;
A
#
# COMPACT_ATOMS: atom_id res chain seq x y z
N MET A 1 -18.09 -40.71 -17.84
CA MET A 1 -18.58 -39.37 -18.26
C MET A 1 -19.48 -38.84 -17.15
N GLN A 2 -18.90 -38.17 -16.15
CA GLN A 2 -19.67 -37.51 -15.07
C GLN A 2 -19.13 -36.09 -14.93
N SER A 3 -19.92 -35.15 -15.44
CA SER A 3 -19.74 -33.71 -15.30
C SER A 3 -19.91 -33.33 -13.83
N ARG A 4 -18.81 -32.96 -13.16
CA ARG A 4 -18.87 -32.33 -11.83
C ARG A 4 -18.84 -30.81 -12.01
N SER A 5 -20.00 -30.20 -11.82
CA SER A 5 -20.21 -28.76 -11.77
C SER A 5 -19.43 -28.16 -10.61
N ILE A 6 -18.54 -27.21 -10.89
CA ILE A 6 -17.87 -26.39 -9.88
C ILE A 6 -18.91 -25.38 -9.36
N PRO A 7 -19.16 -25.25 -8.04
CA PRO A 7 -20.04 -24.22 -7.55
C PRO A 7 -19.36 -22.85 -7.70
N VAL A 8 -19.80 -22.09 -8.70
CA VAL A 8 -19.55 -20.65 -8.83
C VAL A 8 -20.51 -19.95 -7.88
N GLY A 9 -19.98 -19.49 -6.75
CA GLY A 9 -20.73 -18.74 -5.76
C GLY A 9 -19.81 -18.27 -4.65
N LEU A 10 -19.25 -17.06 -4.82
CA LEU A 10 -18.67 -16.33 -3.70
C LEU A 10 -19.83 -15.96 -2.75
N PRO A 11 -19.80 -16.28 -1.45
CA PRO A 11 -20.88 -15.92 -0.54
C PRO A 11 -21.02 -14.38 -0.47
N PRO A 12 -22.24 -13.84 -0.59
CA PRO A 12 -22.50 -12.40 -0.52
C PRO A 12 -22.61 -11.95 0.94
N GLU A 13 -21.53 -12.05 1.71
CA GLU A 13 -21.45 -11.39 3.03
C GLU A 13 -20.01 -11.22 3.51
N LEU A 14 -19.19 -10.52 2.73
CA LEU A 14 -17.94 -9.93 3.22
C LEU A 14 -18.05 -8.42 3.08
N ALA A 15 -19.01 -7.86 3.82
CA ALA A 15 -18.92 -6.47 4.21
C ALA A 15 -17.56 -6.28 4.88
N VAL A 16 -16.69 -5.51 4.21
CA VAL A 16 -15.46 -4.97 4.77
C VAL A 16 -15.85 -4.29 6.08
N ARG A 17 -15.67 -5.00 7.20
CA ARG A 17 -15.71 -4.37 8.51
C ARG A 17 -14.42 -3.59 8.61
N PRO A 18 -14.45 -2.24 8.71
CA PRO A 18 -13.24 -1.53 9.02
C PRO A 18 -12.81 -1.99 10.41
N ALA A 19 -11.65 -2.65 10.51
CA ALA A 19 -10.91 -2.78 11.76
C ALA A 19 -10.37 -1.40 12.14
N LYS A 20 -11.28 -0.47 12.48
CA LYS A 20 -10.92 0.63 13.37
C LYS A 20 -11.02 0.09 14.79
N LEU A 21 -10.22 0.68 15.66
CA LEU A 21 -10.34 0.65 17.13
C LEU A 21 -9.45 -0.37 17.87
N GLY A 22 -8.15 -0.13 17.84
CA GLY A 22 -7.26 -0.55 18.93
C GLY A 22 -6.23 0.55 19.24
N TYR A 23 -5.42 0.88 18.24
CA TYR A 23 -4.38 1.90 18.37
C TYR A 23 -4.88 3.33 18.14
N TYR A 24 -5.77 3.53 17.16
CA TYR A 24 -6.22 4.86 16.73
C TYR A 24 -7.09 5.62 17.76
N SER A 25 -7.86 4.93 18.62
CA SER A 25 -8.65 5.65 19.63
C SER A 25 -7.76 6.18 20.76
N ALA A 26 -6.69 5.46 21.10
CA ALA A 26 -5.81 5.83 22.20
C ALA A 26 -5.05 7.13 21.93
N ILE A 27 -4.59 7.38 20.70
CA ILE A 27 -3.84 8.59 20.34
C ILE A 27 -4.76 9.82 20.26
N SER A 28 -5.99 9.68 19.74
CA SER A 28 -6.96 10.78 19.68
C SER A 28 -7.50 11.25 21.04
N LEU A 29 -7.32 10.43 22.09
CA LEU A 29 -7.73 10.75 23.47
C LEU A 29 -6.65 11.47 24.28
N ILE A 30 -5.45 11.70 23.72
CA ILE A 30 -4.39 12.44 24.39
C ILE A 30 -4.66 13.95 24.25
N PRO A 31 -4.84 14.71 25.35
CA PRO A 31 -5.04 16.15 25.30
C PRO A 31 -3.87 16.86 24.61
N LYS A 32 -4.16 17.85 23.76
CA LYS A 32 -3.20 18.59 22.92
C LYS A 32 -2.11 19.38 23.67
N GLU A 33 -2.06 19.33 25.00
CA GLU A 33 -1.20 20.20 25.83
C GLU A 33 0.10 19.56 26.36
N LYS A 34 0.47 18.35 25.95
CA LYS A 34 1.74 17.74 26.38
C LYS A 34 2.71 17.54 25.22
N HIS A 35 3.34 18.63 24.77
CA HIS A 35 4.40 18.62 23.77
C HIS A 35 5.78 18.18 24.33
N GLY A 36 5.82 17.10 25.12
CA GLY A 36 7.01 16.71 25.89
C GLY A 36 7.24 15.22 26.11
N LYS A 37 6.63 14.34 25.31
CA LYS A 37 7.01 12.91 25.19
C LYS A 37 6.75 12.46 23.76
N ASP A 38 7.72 11.75 23.17
CA ASP A 38 7.69 11.19 21.82
C ASP A 38 6.39 10.43 21.57
N ILE A 39 5.45 11.06 20.87
CA ILE A 39 4.32 10.33 20.28
C ILE A 39 4.91 9.60 19.08
N PRO A 40 4.88 8.26 19.04
CA PRO A 40 5.40 7.52 17.89
C PRO A 40 4.66 7.99 16.64
N MET A 41 5.41 8.51 15.66
CA MET A 41 4.80 8.88 14.39
C MET A 41 4.45 7.60 13.63
N PRO A 42 3.28 7.55 12.97
CA PRO A 42 2.87 6.36 12.25
C PRO A 42 3.85 6.06 11.11
N ARG A 43 4.33 4.81 11.08
CA ARG A 43 5.21 4.32 10.02
C ARG A 43 4.39 3.95 8.78
N THR A 44 4.80 4.48 7.64
CA THR A 44 4.12 4.33 6.35
C THR A 44 5.08 3.75 5.32
N ILE A 45 4.57 2.90 4.44
CA ILE A 45 5.28 2.31 3.32
C ILE A 45 4.70 2.89 2.03
N ALA A 46 5.55 3.52 1.21
CA ALA A 46 5.26 3.92 -0.15
C ALA A 46 5.73 2.86 -1.14
N PHE A 47 4.77 2.21 -1.80
CA PHE A 47 5.03 1.43 -2.99
C PHE A 47 5.05 2.36 -4.21
N LEU A 48 6.19 2.45 -4.89
CA LEU A 48 6.39 3.35 -6.01
C LEU A 48 6.33 2.59 -7.33
N ARG A 49 5.54 3.09 -8.28
CA ARG A 49 5.51 2.59 -9.65
C ARG A 49 6.48 3.40 -10.52
N ALA A 50 7.20 2.70 -11.39
CA ALA A 50 8.12 3.27 -12.38
C ALA A 50 9.46 3.81 -11.82
N ILE A 51 9.95 3.26 -10.71
CA ILE A 51 11.34 3.46 -10.29
C ILE A 51 12.25 2.43 -10.98
N ASN A 52 13.38 2.90 -11.53
CA ASN A 52 14.42 2.06 -12.13
C ASN A 52 13.94 1.13 -13.26
N VAL A 53 13.03 1.63 -14.10
CA VAL A 53 12.52 0.96 -15.30
C VAL A 53 12.67 1.87 -16.52
N GLY A 54 12.58 1.31 -17.73
CA GLY A 54 12.54 2.10 -18.97
C GLY A 54 13.79 2.94 -19.24
N GLY A 55 14.95 2.54 -18.70
CA GLY A 55 16.21 3.29 -18.86
C GLY A 55 16.41 4.42 -17.84
N HIS A 56 15.44 4.68 -16.96
CA HIS A 56 15.63 5.61 -15.85
C HIS A 56 16.43 4.95 -14.72
N THR A 57 17.38 5.67 -14.12
CA THR A 57 18.12 5.22 -12.95
C THR A 57 18.04 6.28 -11.86
N VAL A 58 17.47 5.90 -10.72
CA VAL A 58 17.33 6.70 -9.51
C VAL A 58 18.21 6.07 -8.43
N LYS A 59 19.16 6.86 -7.91
CA LYS A 59 19.97 6.44 -6.76
C LYS A 59 19.11 6.46 -5.50
N MET A 60 19.15 5.39 -4.71
CA MET A 60 18.33 5.28 -3.49
C MET A 60 18.63 6.39 -2.47
N ASP A 61 19.87 6.84 -2.36
CA ASP A 61 20.22 7.99 -1.50
C ASP A 61 19.55 9.29 -1.94
N ALA A 62 19.41 9.51 -3.26
CA ALA A 62 18.69 10.66 -3.79
C ALA A 62 17.18 10.53 -3.54
N LEU A 63 16.63 9.32 -3.71
CA LEU A 63 15.24 9.03 -3.41
C LEU A 63 14.91 9.30 -1.92
N ARG A 64 15.76 8.85 -1.00
CA ARG A 64 15.61 9.16 0.44
C ARG A 64 15.60 10.66 0.70
N ARG A 65 16.55 11.41 0.13
CA ARG A 65 16.61 12.88 0.26
C ARG A 65 15.34 13.59 -0.25
N HIS A 66 14.70 13.07 -1.29
CA HIS A 66 13.43 13.64 -1.76
C HIS A 66 12.31 13.48 -0.72
N PHE A 67 12.23 12.33 -0.06
CA PHE A 67 11.29 12.08 1.03
C PHE A 67 11.62 12.91 2.28
N GLU A 68 12.90 12.97 2.69
CA GLU A 68 13.36 13.82 3.80
C GLU A 68 13.03 15.30 3.55
N SER A 69 13.19 15.79 2.32
CA SER A 69 12.86 17.18 1.96
C SER A 69 11.36 17.51 2.03
N LEU A 70 10.49 16.49 2.12
CA LEU A 70 9.05 16.67 2.37
C LEU A 70 8.73 16.77 3.88
N GLY A 71 9.75 16.69 4.74
CA GLY A 71 9.62 16.71 6.20
C GLY A 71 9.29 15.34 6.79
N PHE A 72 9.49 14.26 6.03
CA PHE A 72 9.39 12.90 6.56
C PHE A 72 10.65 12.52 7.32
N SER A 73 10.50 11.65 8.31
CA SER A 73 11.59 11.16 9.15
C SER A 73 11.74 9.65 9.06
N ASN A 74 12.83 9.10 9.60
CA ASN A 74 13.13 7.67 9.58
C ASN A 74 12.96 7.07 8.18
N VAL A 75 13.48 7.77 7.17
CA VAL A 75 13.31 7.41 5.77
C VAL A 75 14.28 6.31 5.39
N GLU A 76 13.75 5.18 4.93
CA GLU A 76 14.51 4.02 4.48
C GLU A 76 14.02 3.58 3.09
N THR A 77 14.92 3.02 2.28
CA THR A 77 14.59 2.47 0.96
C THR A 77 14.77 0.97 0.96
N PHE A 78 13.81 0.25 0.38
CA PHE A 78 13.90 -1.19 0.22
C PHE A 78 14.35 -1.54 -1.21
N ILE A 79 15.52 -2.21 -1.31
CA ILE A 79 16.16 -2.69 -2.54
C ILE A 79 16.24 -1.64 -3.68
N ALA A 80 16.46 -2.06 -4.92
CA ALA A 80 16.52 -1.17 -6.09
C ALA A 80 15.13 -0.88 -6.71
N SER A 81 14.05 -1.44 -6.15
CA SER A 81 12.68 -1.21 -6.63
C SER A 81 12.13 0.16 -6.21
N GLY A 82 12.79 0.86 -5.29
CA GLY A 82 12.42 2.21 -4.88
C GLY A 82 11.22 2.28 -3.94
N ASN A 83 10.87 1.20 -3.24
CA ASN A 83 9.87 1.30 -2.18
C ASN A 83 10.48 2.03 -0.97
N VAL A 84 9.71 2.88 -0.32
CA VAL A 84 10.21 3.76 0.75
C VAL A 84 9.41 3.56 2.02
N ILE A 85 10.09 3.39 3.15
CA ILE A 85 9.51 3.38 4.49
C ILE A 85 9.82 4.73 5.11
N PHE A 86 8.85 5.36 5.77
CA PHE A 86 9.05 6.66 6.41
C PHE A 86 8.01 6.89 7.51
N GLU A 87 8.28 7.87 8.37
CA GLU A 87 7.35 8.37 9.36
C GLU A 87 6.84 9.76 8.98
N SER A 88 5.54 9.98 9.17
CA SER A 88 4.85 11.22 8.85
C SER A 88 3.90 11.62 9.98
N SER A 89 3.89 12.91 10.32
CA SER A 89 2.92 13.48 11.27
C SER A 89 1.51 13.62 10.70
N SER A 90 1.36 13.52 9.37
CA SER A 90 0.06 13.54 8.70
C SER A 90 -0.49 12.12 8.53
N GLU A 91 -1.77 11.94 8.82
CA GLU A 91 -2.49 10.67 8.67
C GLU A 91 -3.31 10.58 7.36
N ASN A 92 -3.29 11.64 6.53
CA ASN A 92 -4.08 11.65 5.28
C ASN A 92 -3.27 11.04 4.13
N SER A 93 -3.43 9.75 3.90
CA SER A 93 -2.70 9.02 2.85
C SER A 93 -2.84 9.65 1.46
N LYS A 94 -4.03 10.13 1.08
CA LYS A 94 -4.26 10.71 -0.26
C LYS A 94 -3.48 12.02 -0.47
N SER A 95 -3.40 12.86 0.57
CA SER A 95 -2.61 14.09 0.48
C SER A 95 -1.11 13.78 0.47
N LEU A 96 -0.66 12.79 1.24
CA LEU A 96 0.72 12.32 1.24
C LEU A 96 1.13 11.74 -0.12
N GLU A 97 0.32 10.88 -0.72
CA GLU A 97 0.52 10.36 -2.08
C GLU A 97 0.71 11.53 -3.05
N THR A 98 -0.22 12.47 -3.09
CA THR A 98 -0.15 13.62 -4.01
C THR A 98 1.13 14.46 -3.80
N ARG A 99 1.55 14.67 -2.54
CA ARG A 99 2.79 15.40 -2.23
C ARG A 99 4.03 14.66 -2.71
N ILE A 100 4.10 13.34 -2.49
CA ILE A 100 5.20 12.48 -2.94
C ILE A 100 5.27 12.48 -4.47
N GLU A 101 4.14 12.26 -5.14
CA GLU A 101 4.07 12.19 -6.60
C GLU A 101 4.51 13.49 -7.27
N ASN A 102 4.03 14.63 -6.77
CA ASN A 102 4.46 15.94 -7.28
C ASN A 102 5.97 16.14 -7.06
N LYS A 103 6.48 15.82 -5.86
CA LYS A 103 7.92 15.98 -5.57
C LYS A 103 8.79 15.13 -6.48
N LEU A 104 8.40 13.88 -6.70
CA LEU A 104 9.15 12.95 -7.55
C LEU A 104 9.05 13.33 -9.02
N ARG A 105 7.88 13.78 -9.50
CA ARG A 105 7.74 14.32 -10.86
C ARG A 105 8.68 15.50 -11.08
N ASP A 106 8.69 16.45 -10.16
CA ASP A 106 9.49 17.67 -10.31
C ASP A 106 11.00 17.36 -10.22
N ALA A 107 11.41 16.36 -9.42
CA ALA A 107 12.81 15.98 -9.26
C ALA A 107 13.33 15.04 -10.35
N LEU A 108 12.49 14.15 -10.87
CA LEU A 108 12.89 13.08 -11.79
C LEU A 108 12.49 13.36 -13.24
N GLY A 109 11.55 14.28 -13.47
CA GLY A 109 11.08 14.67 -14.81
C GLY A 109 10.04 13.74 -15.41
N TYR A 110 9.48 12.81 -14.64
CA TYR A 110 8.45 11.86 -15.09
C TYR A 110 7.53 11.44 -13.95
N GLU A 111 6.36 10.90 -14.30
CA GLU A 111 5.37 10.48 -13.31
C GLU A 111 5.79 9.21 -12.57
N VAL A 112 5.80 9.28 -11.23
CA VAL A 112 5.94 8.14 -10.34
C VAL A 112 4.67 8.06 -9.51
N ALA A 113 3.90 6.98 -9.65
CA ALA A 113 2.72 6.79 -8.81
C ALA A 113 3.11 6.20 -7.44
N ALA A 114 2.51 6.71 -6.37
CA ALA A 114 2.70 6.25 -5.01
C ALA A 114 1.41 5.59 -4.47
N PHE A 115 1.59 4.47 -3.78
CA PHE A 115 0.51 3.76 -3.07
C PHE A 115 0.96 3.56 -1.63
N LEU A 116 0.28 4.21 -0.69
CA LEU A 116 0.67 4.17 0.72
C LEU A 116 -0.03 3.05 1.48
N ARG A 117 0.71 2.31 2.28
CA ARG A 117 0.17 1.36 3.25
C ARG A 117 0.80 1.56 4.62
N THR A 118 0.02 1.35 5.67
CA THR A 118 0.58 1.21 7.01
C THR A 118 1.21 -0.16 7.18
N ASP A 119 2.03 -0.29 8.21
CA ASP A 119 2.51 -1.57 8.72
C ASP A 119 1.37 -2.54 9.07
N ALA A 120 0.31 -2.06 9.70
CA ALA A 120 -0.86 -2.86 10.04
C ALA A 120 -1.58 -3.41 8.78
N GLU A 121 -1.84 -2.55 7.79
CA GLU A 121 -2.45 -2.97 6.52
C GLU A 121 -1.58 -4.00 5.79
N LEU A 122 -0.26 -3.79 5.77
CA LEU A 122 0.67 -4.70 5.10
C LEU A 122 0.71 -6.07 5.80
N ALA A 123 0.61 -6.10 7.14
CA ALA A 123 0.50 -7.34 7.90
C ALA A 123 -0.81 -8.08 7.62
N GLU A 124 -1.94 -7.37 7.50
CA GLU A 124 -3.22 -7.96 7.10
C GLU A 124 -3.13 -8.58 5.71
N ILE A 125 -2.54 -7.86 4.75
CA ILE A 125 -2.32 -8.35 3.38
C ILE A 125 -1.45 -9.62 3.38
N ALA A 126 -0.36 -9.64 4.15
CA ALA A 126 0.55 -10.78 4.22
C ALA A 126 -0.10 -12.05 4.82
N ASN A 127 -1.03 -11.86 5.75
CA ASN A 127 -1.76 -12.96 6.39
C ASN A 127 -2.99 -13.41 5.60
N TYR A 128 -3.37 -12.68 4.55
CA TYR A 128 -4.53 -13.00 3.75
C TYR A 128 -4.26 -14.20 2.83
N GLN A 129 -5.10 -15.24 2.94
CA GLN A 129 -4.97 -16.49 2.17
C GLN A 129 -6.15 -16.64 1.19
N PRO A 130 -6.13 -15.97 0.02
CA PRO A 130 -7.24 -15.98 -0.93
C PRO A 130 -7.30 -17.24 -1.83
N PHE A 131 -6.20 -17.99 -1.93
CA PHE A 131 -6.08 -19.14 -2.83
C PHE A 131 -5.77 -20.41 -2.05
N ARG A 132 -6.12 -21.57 -2.61
CA ARG A 132 -5.80 -22.86 -1.98
C ARG A 132 -4.33 -23.18 -2.24
N GLN A 133 -3.72 -23.93 -1.33
CA GLN A 133 -2.31 -24.33 -1.43
C GLN A 133 -1.92 -24.97 -2.78
N PRO A 134 -2.70 -25.92 -3.36
CA PRO A 134 -2.33 -26.51 -4.65
C PRO A 134 -2.36 -25.51 -5.82
N ASP A 135 -3.24 -24.50 -5.74
CA ASP A 135 -3.34 -23.46 -6.77
C ASP A 135 -2.11 -22.54 -6.71
N LEU A 136 -1.58 -22.27 -5.51
CA LEU A 136 -0.35 -21.51 -5.30
C LEU A 136 0.89 -22.26 -5.80
N GLU A 137 0.97 -23.57 -5.54
CA GLU A 137 2.10 -24.41 -5.98
C GLU A 137 2.17 -24.56 -7.50
N ALA A 138 1.02 -24.54 -8.18
CA ALA A 138 0.95 -24.60 -9.64
C ALA A 138 1.16 -23.23 -10.32
N ALA A 139 1.05 -22.12 -9.58
CA ALA A 139 1.12 -20.78 -10.13
C ALA A 139 2.57 -20.38 -10.47
N ALA A 140 2.78 -19.77 -11.64
CA ALA A 140 4.08 -19.22 -12.01
C ALA A 140 4.48 -18.01 -11.15
N ALA A 141 3.49 -17.25 -10.67
CA ALA A 141 3.69 -16.12 -9.77
C ALA A 141 2.39 -15.79 -9.02
N PHE A 142 2.54 -15.30 -7.79
CA PHE A 142 1.47 -14.68 -7.02
C PHE A 142 1.74 -13.17 -6.95
N ASN A 143 0.72 -12.38 -7.28
CA ASN A 143 0.85 -10.92 -7.40
C ASN A 143 -0.20 -10.22 -6.54
N ILE A 144 0.20 -9.10 -5.94
CA ILE A 144 -0.68 -8.20 -5.20
C ILE A 144 -0.72 -6.88 -5.97
N ALA A 145 -1.92 -6.41 -6.28
CA ALA A 145 -2.13 -5.13 -6.95
C ALA A 145 -2.77 -4.13 -5.98
N PHE A 146 -2.09 -3.00 -5.74
CA PHE A 146 -2.64 -1.91 -4.94
C PHE A 146 -3.44 -0.94 -5.81
N LEU A 147 -4.58 -0.52 -5.28
CA LEU A 147 -5.45 0.47 -5.90
C LEU A 147 -5.48 1.73 -5.05
N LYS A 148 -5.56 2.90 -5.70
CA LYS A 148 -5.74 4.20 -5.03
C LYS A 148 -7.16 4.44 -4.53
N ALA A 149 -8.13 3.78 -5.15
CA ALA A 149 -9.53 3.89 -4.82
C ALA A 149 -10.20 2.52 -4.95
N PRO A 150 -11.29 2.27 -4.21
CA PRO A 150 -12.09 1.06 -4.39
C PRO A 150 -12.55 0.90 -5.84
N LEU A 151 -12.59 -0.34 -6.32
CA LEU A 151 -13.22 -0.66 -7.60
C LEU A 151 -14.73 -0.47 -7.50
N GLY A 152 -15.34 0.08 -8.55
CA GLY A 152 -16.79 0.02 -8.70
C GLY A 152 -17.26 -1.40 -9.03
N ASP A 153 -18.50 -1.72 -8.68
CA ASP A 153 -19.09 -3.07 -8.78
C ASP A 153 -18.91 -3.73 -10.14
N ALA A 154 -19.05 -2.97 -11.22
CA ALA A 154 -18.85 -3.47 -12.58
C ALA A 154 -17.41 -3.97 -12.82
N SER A 155 -16.41 -3.28 -12.27
CA SER A 155 -15.00 -3.66 -12.39
C SER A 155 -14.69 -4.88 -11.52
N VAL A 156 -15.26 -4.95 -10.31
CA VAL A 156 -15.15 -6.13 -9.44
C VAL A 156 -15.72 -7.35 -10.15
N LYS A 157 -16.94 -7.26 -10.69
CA LYS A 157 -17.57 -8.37 -11.41
C LYS A 157 -16.75 -8.83 -12.61
N LYS A 158 -16.15 -7.88 -13.35
CA LYS A 158 -15.26 -8.20 -14.47
C LYS A 158 -13.99 -8.91 -13.99
N LEU A 159 -13.33 -8.41 -12.97
CA LEU A 159 -12.10 -9.00 -12.42
C LEU A 159 -12.36 -10.43 -11.93
N SER A 160 -13.45 -10.65 -11.18
CA SER A 160 -13.85 -11.97 -10.69
C SER A 160 -14.29 -12.95 -11.78
N SER A 161 -14.54 -12.47 -13.01
CA SER A 161 -14.88 -13.32 -14.16
C SER A 161 -13.65 -13.80 -14.95
N LEU A 162 -12.46 -13.25 -14.67
CA LEU A 162 -11.23 -13.70 -15.28
C LEU A 162 -10.88 -15.09 -14.75
N LYS A 163 -10.61 -16.03 -15.66
CA LYS A 163 -10.10 -17.36 -15.28
C LYS A 163 -8.63 -17.21 -14.93
N THR A 164 -8.28 -17.66 -13.73
CA THR A 164 -6.90 -17.84 -13.25
C THR A 164 -6.41 -19.24 -13.62
#